data_AF-A0A933F4K9-F1
#
_entry.id   AF-A0A933F4K9-F1
#
_cell.length_a   1.000
_cell.length_b   1.000
_cell.length_c   1.000
_cell.angle_alpha   90.00
_cell.angle_beta   90.00
_cell.angle_gamma   90.00
#
_symmetry.space_group_name_H-M   'P 1'
#
loop_
_entity.id
_entity.type
_entity.pdbx_description
1 polymer ?
#
loop_
_entity_poly.entity_id
_entity_poly.type
_entity_poly.pdbx_seq_one_letter_code
_entity_poly.pdbx_strand_id
1 'polypeptide(L)'
;MMRTIEWKLSRWCVKRLLADGLWPGLVLCSLVLLGTACVVVAGPPNPPPAGQVWVETGGQWVLVTPPPSEGPYQWVGGRWVPDPTPSPSGSDWVPGHWGPRGWVAGHWTPVVAGGPGAVWVAGHWAGAAWVPGHWKGGPAGKAWIPGHRGPRGRWIHGHWR
;
A
#
# COMPACT_ATOMS: atom_id res chain seq x y z
N MET A 1 25.15 -36.07 0.72
CA MET A 1 24.14 -37.07 0.31
C MET A 1 22.92 -36.31 -0.22
N MET A 2 22.91 -35.94 -1.50
CA MET A 2 21.80 -35.23 -2.16
C MET A 2 21.13 -36.20 -3.12
N ARG A 3 19.81 -36.41 -2.95
CA ARG A 3 18.99 -37.25 -3.83
C ARG A 3 18.46 -36.38 -4.98
N THR A 4 18.87 -36.68 -6.20
CA THR A 4 18.29 -36.15 -7.42
C THR A 4 16.93 -36.81 -7.65
N ILE A 5 15.87 -36.00 -7.78
CA ILE A 5 14.53 -36.47 -8.13
C ILE A 5 14.46 -36.57 -9.66
N GLU A 6 14.55 -37.78 -10.19
CA GLU A 6 14.28 -38.06 -11.61
C GLU A 6 12.76 -38.05 -11.87
N TRP A 7 12.29 -37.06 -12.64
CA TRP A 7 10.94 -37.07 -13.19
C TRP A 7 10.89 -38.00 -14.41
N LYS A 8 10.44 -39.24 -14.24
CA LYS A 8 10.11 -40.14 -15.36
C LYS A 8 8.83 -39.65 -16.06
N LEU A 9 8.98 -38.74 -17.01
CA LEU A 9 7.96 -38.52 -18.04
C LEU A 9 7.87 -39.77 -18.90
N SER A 10 6.74 -40.46 -18.81
CA SER A 10 6.47 -41.68 -19.56
C SER A 10 6.50 -41.40 -21.06
N ARG A 11 7.23 -42.23 -21.83
CA ARG A 11 7.40 -42.14 -23.30
C ARG A 11 6.08 -42.16 -24.08
N TRP A 12 4.96 -42.49 -23.43
CA TRP A 12 3.62 -42.47 -24.03
C TRP A 12 3.02 -41.07 -24.19
N CYS A 13 3.37 -40.11 -23.32
CA CYS A 13 2.81 -38.77 -23.39
C CYS A 13 3.36 -37.96 -24.58
N VAL A 14 4.64 -38.16 -24.91
CA VAL A 14 5.34 -37.43 -26.00
C VAL A 14 4.83 -37.85 -27.38
N LYS A 15 4.47 -39.13 -27.57
CA LYS A 15 3.99 -39.61 -28.87
C LYS A 15 2.60 -39.09 -29.24
N ARG A 16 1.77 -38.73 -28.24
CA ARG A 16 0.41 -38.22 -28.51
C ARG A 16 0.38 -36.72 -28.83
N LEU A 17 1.38 -35.96 -28.38
CA LEU A 17 1.52 -34.52 -28.68
C LEU A 17 2.04 -34.22 -30.10
N LEU A 18 2.66 -35.20 -30.78
CA LEU A 18 3.20 -35.03 -32.14
C LEU A 18 2.20 -35.38 -33.26
N ALA A 19 1.07 -36.00 -32.94
CA ALA A 19 0.07 -36.39 -33.94
C ALA A 19 -0.85 -35.24 -34.38
N ASP A 20 -0.92 -34.16 -33.61
CA ASP A 20 -1.86 -33.04 -33.82
C ASP A 20 -1.21 -31.80 -34.46
N GLY A 21 0.00 -31.90 -35.03
CA GLY A 21 0.61 -30.82 -35.82
C GLY A 21 1.04 -29.58 -35.03
N LEU A 22 1.15 -29.66 -33.70
CA LEU A 22 1.66 -28.58 -32.86
C LEU A 22 3.20 -28.60 -32.83
N TRP A 23 3.81 -27.63 -33.51
CA TRP A 23 5.26 -27.45 -33.61
C TRP A 23 5.89 -27.24 -32.20
N PRO A 24 6.92 -28.01 -31.79
CA PRO A 24 7.55 -27.88 -30.47
C PRO A 24 8.12 -26.48 -30.18
N GLY A 25 8.37 -25.67 -31.22
CA GLY A 25 8.88 -24.31 -31.10
C GLY A 25 7.89 -23.32 -30.51
N LEU A 26 6.58 -23.51 -30.72
CA LEU A 26 5.55 -22.61 -30.18
C LEU A 26 5.27 -22.87 -28.68
N VAL A 27 5.41 -24.11 -28.23
CA VAL A 27 5.22 -24.44 -26.80
C VAL A 27 6.37 -23.91 -25.93
N LEU A 28 7.61 -23.90 -26.45
CA LEU A 28 8.74 -23.27 -25.75
C LEU A 28 8.64 -21.73 -25.75
N CYS A 29 8.11 -21.12 -26.81
CA CYS A 29 7.93 -19.67 -26.88
C CYS A 29 6.89 -19.16 -25.85
N SER A 30 5.83 -19.93 -25.62
CA SER A 30 4.77 -19.59 -24.66
C SER A 30 5.21 -19.69 -23.19
N LEU A 31 6.17 -20.55 -22.85
CA LEU A 31 6.70 -20.66 -21.48
C LEU A 31 7.75 -19.59 -21.15
N VAL A 32 8.46 -19.06 -22.16
CA VAL A 32 9.39 -17.94 -21.98
C VAL A 32 8.65 -16.60 -21.79
N LEU A 33 7.45 -16.45 -22.38
CA LEU A 33 6.62 -15.24 -22.24
C LEU A 33 5.77 -15.18 -20.96
N LEU A 34 5.63 -16.29 -20.22
CA LEU A 34 4.89 -16.32 -18.93
C LEU A 34 5.78 -16.07 -17.71
N GLY A 35 7.07 -15.82 -17.92
CA GLY A 35 7.99 -15.30 -16.90
C GLY A 35 7.77 -13.81 -16.65
N THR A 36 6.53 -13.37 -16.46
CA THR A 36 6.26 -12.06 -15.84
C THR A 36 6.84 -12.14 -14.45
N ALA A 37 8.09 -11.69 -14.31
CA ALA A 37 8.71 -11.48 -13.02
C ALA A 37 7.73 -10.59 -12.24
N CYS A 38 7.06 -11.16 -11.24
CA CYS A 38 6.53 -10.38 -10.16
C CYS A 38 7.76 -9.67 -9.57
N VAL A 39 8.04 -8.46 -10.04
CA VAL A 39 8.92 -7.54 -9.35
C VAL A 39 8.15 -7.20 -8.08
N VAL A 40 8.37 -8.01 -7.05
CA VAL A 40 8.04 -7.62 -5.69
C VAL A 40 8.94 -6.42 -5.45
N VAL A 41 8.38 -5.21 -5.60
CA VAL A 41 9.06 -3.98 -5.20
C VAL A 41 9.27 -4.13 -3.70
N ALA A 42 10.49 -4.54 -3.33
CA ALA A 42 10.85 -4.66 -1.95
C ALA A 42 10.71 -3.28 -1.31
N GLY A 43 9.97 -3.21 -0.21
CA GLY A 43 9.93 -2.00 0.61
C GLY A 43 11.34 -1.62 1.09
N PRO A 44 11.53 -0.39 1.59
CA PRO A 44 12.80 0.02 2.15
C PRO A 44 13.20 -0.89 3.31
N PRO A 45 14.50 -1.18 3.47
CA PRO A 45 14.98 -2.26 4.34
C PRO A 45 14.88 -1.94 5.83
N ASN A 46 14.85 -0.66 6.19
CA ASN A 46 14.95 -0.18 7.57
C ASN A 46 13.96 0.95 7.83
N PRO A 47 13.54 1.15 9.10
CA PRO A 47 12.78 2.34 9.47
C PRO A 47 13.55 3.61 9.06
N PRO A 48 12.83 4.64 8.60
CA PRO A 48 13.48 5.90 8.31
C PRO A 48 14.08 6.48 9.61
N PRO A 49 15.22 7.18 9.54
CA PRO A 49 15.74 7.95 10.66
C PRO A 49 14.70 8.92 11.22
N ALA A 50 14.90 9.37 12.46
CA ALA A 50 14.03 10.36 13.08
C ALA A 50 13.94 11.63 12.20
N GLY A 51 12.71 12.09 11.96
CA GLY A 51 12.47 13.25 11.10
C GLY A 51 12.68 12.99 9.61
N GLN A 52 12.59 11.73 9.16
CA GLN A 52 12.60 11.37 7.74
C GLN A 52 11.45 10.42 7.40
N VAL A 53 11.11 10.35 6.12
CA VAL A 53 10.13 9.42 5.55
C VAL A 53 10.67 8.81 4.26
N TRP A 54 10.19 7.62 3.92
CA TRP A 54 10.51 6.98 2.64
C TRP A 54 9.52 7.41 1.57
N VAL A 55 10.03 7.74 0.39
CA VAL A 55 9.24 8.01 -0.81
C VAL A 55 9.78 7.15 -1.94
N GLU A 56 8.87 6.58 -2.73
CA GLU A 56 9.25 5.88 -3.96
C GLU A 56 9.36 6.87 -5.11
N THR A 57 10.49 6.87 -5.81
CA THR A 57 10.73 7.71 -6.99
C THR A 57 11.51 6.90 -8.01
N GLY A 58 10.94 6.70 -9.20
CA GLY A 58 11.61 5.95 -10.27
C GLY A 58 11.94 4.50 -9.90
N GLY A 59 11.12 3.85 -9.05
CA GLY A 59 11.36 2.49 -8.57
C GLY A 59 12.43 2.37 -7.48
N GLN A 60 12.90 3.50 -6.93
CA GLN A 60 13.83 3.54 -5.81
C GLN A 60 13.21 4.22 -4.60
N TRP A 61 13.51 3.69 -3.41
CA TRP A 61 13.14 4.33 -2.15
C TRP A 61 14.19 5.36 -1.76
N VAL A 62 13.75 6.60 -1.56
CA VAL A 62 14.59 7.73 -1.14
C VAL A 62 14.12 8.26 0.21
N LEU A 63 15.08 8.66 1.05
CA LEU A 63 14.79 9.33 2.31
C LEU A 63 14.62 10.82 2.07
N VAL A 64 13.50 11.37 2.54
CA VAL A 64 13.19 12.78 2.40
C VAL A 64 12.67 13.35 3.72
N THR A 65 12.70 14.68 3.84
CA THR A 65 12.04 15.37 4.95
C THR A 65 10.53 15.10 4.92
N PRO A 66 9.85 14.91 6.06
CA PRO A 66 8.42 14.68 6.12
C PRO A 66 7.61 15.81 5.47
N PRO A 67 6.38 15.54 5.02
CA PRO A 67 5.49 16.59 4.58
C PRO A 67 5.17 17.59 5.71
N PRO A 68 4.76 18.82 5.39
CA PRO A 68 4.44 19.85 6.39
C PRO A 68 3.31 19.46 7.37
N SER A 69 2.46 18.51 6.99
CA SER A 69 1.39 17.98 7.83
C SER A 69 1.10 16.52 7.49
N GLU A 70 0.25 15.87 8.28
CA GLU A 70 -0.17 14.48 8.09
C GLU A 70 -1.25 14.32 6.99
N GLY A 71 -1.40 15.29 6.09
CA GLY A 71 -2.36 15.22 4.99
C GLY A 71 -1.90 14.34 3.81
N PRO A 72 -2.76 14.17 2.80
CA PRO A 72 -2.39 13.51 1.56
C PRO A 72 -1.47 14.41 0.74
N TYR A 73 -0.16 14.11 0.72
CA TYR A 73 0.81 14.82 -0.10
C TYR A 73 1.37 13.91 -1.21
N GLN A 74 1.72 14.52 -2.32
CA GLN A 74 2.48 13.93 -3.41
C GLN A 74 3.91 14.48 -3.41
N TRP A 75 4.89 13.61 -3.65
CA TRP A 75 6.27 14.02 -3.84
C TRP A 75 6.52 14.26 -5.33
N VAL A 76 6.68 15.53 -5.71
CA VAL A 76 6.80 15.93 -7.12
C VAL A 76 7.98 16.88 -7.26
N GLY A 77 8.96 16.53 -8.09
CA GLY A 77 10.11 17.39 -8.40
C GLY A 77 10.92 17.79 -7.16
N GLY A 78 11.06 16.89 -6.18
CA GLY A 78 11.86 17.15 -4.98
C GLY A 78 11.14 17.95 -3.89
N ARG A 79 9.82 18.12 -3.98
CA ARG A 79 9.00 18.80 -2.96
C ARG A 79 7.68 18.08 -2.69
N TRP A 80 7.16 18.30 -1.49
CA TRP A 80 5.80 17.91 -1.14
C TRP A 80 4.79 18.90 -1.70
N VAL A 81 3.78 18.39 -2.40
CA VAL A 81 2.64 19.16 -2.91
C VAL A 81 1.37 18.53 -2.33
N PRO A 82 0.43 19.32 -1.77
CA PRO A 82 -0.87 18.79 -1.35
C PRO A 82 -1.54 18.04 -2.50
N ASP A 83 -2.02 16.84 -2.23
CA ASP A 83 -2.81 16.08 -3.18
C ASP A 83 -4.19 16.75 -3.29
N PRO A 84 -4.57 17.28 -4.47
CA PRO A 84 -5.85 17.94 -4.65
C PRO A 84 -7.01 16.95 -4.81
N THR A 85 -6.73 15.64 -4.87
CA THR A 85 -7.74 14.60 -5.04
C THR A 85 -8.72 14.65 -3.86
N PRO A 86 -10.03 14.81 -4.12
CA PRO A 86 -11.02 14.76 -3.06
C PRO A 86 -10.97 13.45 -2.28
N SER A 87 -11.14 13.53 -0.96
CA SER A 87 -11.22 12.34 -0.10
C SER A 87 -12.30 11.38 -0.61
N PRO A 88 -11.96 10.10 -0.82
CA PRO A 88 -12.97 9.09 -1.10
C PRO A 88 -14.03 9.05 0.01
N SER A 89 -15.29 8.84 -0.37
CA SER A 89 -16.39 8.77 0.59
C SER A 89 -16.15 7.67 1.63
N GLY A 90 -16.41 7.99 2.90
CA GLY A 90 -16.24 7.04 4.01
C GLY A 90 -14.80 6.56 4.22
N SER A 91 -13.80 7.32 3.76
CA SER A 91 -12.39 6.98 3.92
C SER A 91 -11.64 8.05 4.73
N ASP A 92 -10.57 7.62 5.38
CA ASP A 92 -9.63 8.46 6.11
C ASP A 92 -8.23 8.32 5.50
N TRP A 93 -7.45 9.39 5.56
CA TRP A 93 -6.08 9.36 5.09
C TRP A 93 -5.15 8.82 6.17
N VAL A 94 -4.36 7.81 5.81
CA VAL A 94 -3.30 7.27 6.65
C VAL A 94 -1.96 7.78 6.10
N PRO A 95 -1.21 8.60 6.84
CA PRO A 95 0.10 9.05 6.44
C PRO A 95 1.09 7.89 6.30
N GLY A 96 2.16 8.15 5.54
CA GLY A 96 3.30 7.25 5.45
C GLY A 96 3.87 6.95 6.84
N HIS A 97 4.01 5.66 7.16
CA HIS A 97 4.49 5.24 8.47
C HIS A 97 5.25 3.90 8.40
N TRP A 98 6.11 3.70 9.39
CA TRP A 98 6.76 2.41 9.59
C TRP A 98 5.86 1.50 10.41
N GLY A 99 5.54 0.32 9.86
CA GLY A 99 4.73 -0.71 10.50
C GLY A 99 5.52 -1.99 10.78
N PRO A 100 4.87 -3.02 11.36
CA PRO A 100 5.51 -4.30 11.67
C PRO A 100 6.05 -5.05 10.43
N ARG A 101 5.54 -4.73 9.24
CA ARG A 101 5.92 -5.35 7.96
C ARG A 101 6.80 -4.44 7.09
N GLY A 102 7.30 -3.34 7.65
CA GLY A 102 8.09 -2.34 6.93
C GLY A 102 7.32 -1.06 6.66
N TRP A 103 7.82 -0.28 5.71
CA TRP A 103 7.22 1.00 5.32
C TRP A 103 5.87 0.80 4.64
N VAL A 104 4.91 1.62 5.04
CA VAL A 104 3.60 1.73 4.43
C VAL A 104 3.51 3.13 3.84
N ALA A 105 3.36 3.22 2.51
CA ALA A 105 3.11 4.49 1.85
C ALA A 105 1.77 5.09 2.32
N GLY A 106 1.66 6.42 2.24
CA GLY A 106 0.40 7.08 2.56
C GLY A 106 -0.74 6.55 1.69
N HIS A 107 -1.89 6.28 2.27
CA HIS A 107 -3.02 5.70 1.56
C HIS A 107 -4.36 6.04 2.21
N TRP A 108 -5.42 5.92 1.42
CA TRP A 108 -6.80 5.99 1.92
C TRP A 108 -7.20 4.64 2.51
N THR A 109 -7.77 4.65 3.71
CA THR A 109 -8.38 3.47 4.32
C THR A 109 -9.88 3.69 4.50
N PRO A 110 -10.71 2.66 4.26
CA PRO A 110 -12.11 2.70 4.67
C PRO A 110 -12.23 2.95 6.17
N VAL A 111 -13.23 3.73 6.56
CA VAL A 111 -13.52 4.04 7.95
C VAL A 111 -14.59 3.10 8.48
N VAL A 112 -14.38 2.63 9.70
CA VAL A 112 -15.37 1.81 10.40
C VAL A 112 -16.61 2.64 10.72
N ALA A 113 -17.81 2.07 10.56
CA ALA A 113 -19.07 2.76 10.81
C ALA A 113 -19.11 3.41 12.21
N GLY A 114 -19.53 4.68 12.26
CA GLY A 114 -19.54 5.49 13.48
C GLY A 114 -20.63 5.13 14.50
N GLY A 115 -21.55 4.22 14.17
CA GLY A 115 -22.70 3.87 15.00
C GLY A 115 -23.95 4.74 14.72
N PRO A 116 -25.07 4.47 15.43
CA PRO A 116 -26.33 5.17 15.18
C PRO A 116 -26.21 6.68 15.35
N GLY A 117 -26.71 7.44 14.37
CA GLY A 117 -26.69 8.90 14.37
C GLY A 117 -25.33 9.54 14.09
N ALA A 118 -24.28 8.77 13.82
CA ALA A 118 -22.99 9.29 13.41
C ALA A 118 -22.99 9.67 11.92
N VAL A 119 -22.40 10.83 11.60
CA VAL A 119 -22.18 11.28 10.23
C VAL A 119 -20.69 11.44 10.00
N TRP A 120 -20.17 10.81 8.93
CA TRP A 120 -18.77 10.96 8.57
C TRP A 120 -18.56 12.32 7.91
N VAL A 121 -17.62 13.09 8.44
CA VAL A 121 -17.12 14.30 7.83
C VAL A 121 -15.81 13.93 7.14
N ALA A 122 -15.80 13.97 5.81
CA ALA A 122 -14.62 13.66 5.04
C ALA A 122 -13.48 14.63 5.35
N GLY A 123 -12.24 14.11 5.36
CA GLY A 123 -11.06 14.95 5.47
C GLY A 123 -10.98 15.93 4.31
N HIS A 124 -10.40 17.10 4.53
CA HIS A 124 -10.24 18.11 3.49
C HIS A 124 -9.09 19.07 3.81
N TRP A 125 -8.62 19.77 2.77
CA TRP A 125 -7.68 20.87 2.91
C TRP A 125 -8.42 22.14 3.34
N ALA A 126 -8.00 22.72 4.46
CA ALA A 126 -8.38 24.05 4.91
C ALA A 126 -7.16 24.98 4.72
N GLY A 127 -7.04 25.55 3.51
CA GLY A 127 -5.81 26.24 3.10
C GLY A 127 -4.65 25.26 3.00
N ALA A 128 -3.54 25.53 3.71
CA ALA A 128 -2.37 24.64 3.75
C ALA A 128 -2.45 23.55 4.84
N ALA A 129 -3.51 23.56 5.66
CA ALA A 129 -3.69 22.61 6.74
C ALA A 129 -4.62 21.47 6.31
N TRP A 130 -4.24 20.24 6.61
CA TRP A 130 -5.12 19.08 6.45
C TRP A 130 -6.03 18.98 7.68
N VAL A 131 -7.33 18.89 7.45
CA VAL A 131 -8.32 18.54 8.46
C VAL A 131 -8.61 17.04 8.28
N PRO A 132 -8.19 16.17 9.23
CA PRO A 132 -8.50 14.75 9.15
C PRO A 132 -10.01 14.47 9.15
N GLY A 133 -10.39 13.37 8.51
CA GLY A 133 -11.78 12.93 8.55
C GLY A 133 -12.18 12.54 9.98
N HIS A 134 -13.43 12.76 10.33
CA HIS A 134 -13.94 12.41 11.65
C HIS A 134 -15.44 12.12 11.66
N TRP A 135 -15.86 11.36 12.66
CA TRP A 135 -17.28 11.19 12.94
C TRP A 135 -17.81 12.38 13.74
N LYS A 136 -18.92 12.96 13.27
CA LYS A 136 -19.74 13.89 14.03
C LYS A 136 -20.93 13.14 14.63
N GLY A 137 -21.21 13.36 15.91
CA GLY A 137 -22.22 12.59 16.65
C GLY A 137 -21.67 11.21 17.08
N GLY A 138 -22.53 10.20 17.14
CA GLY A 138 -22.14 8.82 17.45
C GLY A 138 -22.52 8.34 18.86
N PRO A 139 -21.84 7.32 19.39
CA PRO A 139 -22.24 6.66 20.63
C PRO A 139 -22.28 7.64 21.80
N ALA A 140 -23.35 7.54 22.61
CA ALA A 140 -23.54 8.43 23.75
C ALA A 140 -22.33 8.38 24.70
N GLY A 141 -21.82 9.56 25.05
CA GLY A 141 -20.68 9.71 25.97
C GLY A 141 -19.31 9.40 25.36
N LYS A 142 -19.20 9.22 24.05
CA LYS A 142 -17.90 9.00 23.36
C LYS A 142 -17.53 10.15 22.44
N ALA A 143 -16.24 10.35 22.24
CA ALA A 143 -15.68 11.27 21.26
C ALA A 143 -14.83 10.51 20.24
N TRP A 144 -14.90 10.92 18.98
CA TRP A 144 -14.01 10.40 17.96
C TRP A 144 -12.64 11.06 18.10
N ILE A 145 -11.60 10.24 18.18
CA ILE A 145 -10.21 10.68 18.11
C ILE A 145 -9.72 10.39 16.69
N PRO A 146 -9.32 11.41 15.91
CA PRO A 146 -8.70 11.19 14.61
C PRO A 146 -7.44 10.33 14.69
N GLY A 147 -7.08 9.72 13.56
CA GLY A 147 -5.82 9.00 13.47
C GLY A 147 -4.64 9.90 13.82
N HIS A 148 -3.68 9.36 14.56
CA HIS A 148 -2.52 10.13 15.02
C HIS A 148 -1.30 9.23 15.21
N ARG A 149 -0.12 9.84 15.30
CA ARG A 149 1.11 9.12 15.65
C ARG A 149 1.16 8.88 17.15
N GLY A 150 1.30 7.62 17.52
CA GLY A 150 1.61 7.21 18.88
C GLY A 150 3.09 7.41 19.22
N PRO A 151 3.48 7.06 20.46
CA PRO A 151 4.89 7.00 20.84
C PRO A 151 5.68 6.11 19.85
N ARG A 152 6.88 6.56 19.46
CA ARG A 152 7.75 5.90 18.47
C ARG A 152 7.27 5.97 17.01
N GLY A 153 6.34 6.86 16.68
CA GLY A 153 5.97 7.18 15.29
C GLY A 153 5.04 6.15 14.62
N ARG A 154 4.54 5.17 15.36
CA ARG A 154 3.51 4.22 14.90
C ARG A 154 2.21 4.96 14.62
N TRP A 155 1.55 4.66 13.50
CA TRP A 155 0.21 5.16 13.23
C TRP A 155 -0.82 4.46 14.11
N ILE A 156 -1.67 5.25 14.78
CA ILE A 156 -2.85 4.79 15.51
C ILE A 156 -4.05 5.24 14.68
N HIS A 157 -4.85 4.30 14.21
CA HIS A 157 -6.08 4.61 13.48
C HIS A 157 -7.08 5.34 14.39
N GLY A 158 -7.92 6.17 13.76
CA GLY A 158 -8.97 6.87 14.48
C GLY A 158 -9.90 5.89 15.19
N HIS A 159 -10.36 6.28 16.38
CA HIS A 159 -11.19 5.43 17.23
C HIS A 159 -12.05 6.27 18.18
N TRP A 160 -13.10 5.63 18.70
CA TRP A 160 -13.93 6.21 19.76
C TRP A 160 -13.25 6.06 21.12
N ARG A 161 -13.27 7.12 21.92
CA ARG A 161 -12.86 7.11 23.33
C ARG A 161 -14.00 7.59 24.21
#